data_AF-A0AA91A2Z0-F1
#
_entry.id   AF-A0AA91A2Z0-F1
#
_cell.length_a   1.000
_cell.length_b   1.000
_cell.length_c   1.000
_cell.angle_alpha   90.00
_cell.angle_beta   90.00
_cell.angle_gamma   90.00
#
_symmetry.space_group_name_H-M   'P 1'
#
loop_
_entity.id
_entity.type
_entity.pdbx_description
1 polymer ?
#
loop_
_entity_poly.entity_id
_entity_poly.type
_entity_poly.pdbx_seq_one_letter_code
_entity_poly.pdbx_strand_id
1 'polypeptide(L)'
;MKTIEEEIDEYFVRPLMKIFDGGEAPEGWNIRKKAEQYNRSFHDQVWMIKFHHRMKPIYWRLLSGDYSESIDCSDVLYPVSLWMYAYDELGKLVGEHNIMDLLNSAYYRVGGLYNFFHLLRCIMDQSYRPYIKQWPENAIDKELEKLEVSGDSVRGEMLCVLSAYLMIEHTDLSEKHKDFLEEQLEQNWDYLTNVYSFMVRRIVGSHFKGFVQIINNVAVAQSFHPYVHIFRKAVLMRKDELFVTPKSKEKLARHMAKLEDILKTTSQREDLDELCNIIFGSDFEEMMKTRYMSYDELDEQRRELQDSVGKLSSEMEKVTKKFAEAVESRVPVDLIETQLLRLDPSTASAIFGNLSLLLAKDPA
;
A
#
# COMPACT_ATOMS: atom_id res chain seq x y z
N MET A 1 -12.81 -4.72 -57.02
CA MET A 1 -13.46 -4.17 -55.81
C MET A 1 -12.47 -4.42 -54.69
N LYS A 2 -12.12 -3.41 -53.87
CA LYS A 2 -11.26 -3.65 -52.72
C LYS A 2 -12.02 -4.52 -51.71
N THR A 3 -11.30 -5.38 -51.03
CA THR A 3 -11.85 -6.09 -49.86
C THR A 3 -11.97 -5.11 -48.69
N ILE A 4 -12.83 -5.43 -47.71
CA ILE A 4 -12.96 -4.64 -46.47
C ILE A 4 -11.58 -4.50 -45.78
N GLU A 5 -10.79 -5.59 -45.72
CA GLU A 5 -9.45 -5.55 -45.15
C GLU A 5 -8.50 -4.60 -45.88
N GLU A 6 -8.49 -4.58 -47.22
CA GLU A 6 -7.66 -3.67 -48.01
C GLU A 6 -8.04 -2.20 -47.79
N GLU A 7 -9.34 -1.91 -47.63
CA GLU A 7 -9.82 -0.57 -47.30
C GLU A 7 -9.35 -0.13 -45.91
N ILE A 8 -9.49 -1.00 -44.90
CA ILE A 8 -9.03 -0.73 -43.55
C ILE A 8 -7.52 -0.48 -43.53
N ASP A 9 -6.76 -1.31 -44.24
CA ASP A 9 -5.32 -1.19 -44.32
C ASP A 9 -4.87 0.14 -44.93
N GLU A 10 -5.50 0.54 -46.04
CA GLU A 10 -5.16 1.77 -46.75
C GLU A 10 -5.54 3.02 -45.97
N TYR A 11 -6.72 3.03 -45.36
CA TYR A 11 -7.28 4.24 -44.76
C TYR A 11 -7.00 4.41 -43.28
N PHE A 12 -6.65 3.34 -42.56
CA PHE A 12 -6.38 3.40 -41.12
C PHE A 12 -5.00 2.83 -40.79
N VAL A 13 -4.73 1.57 -41.10
CA VAL A 13 -3.52 0.86 -40.60
C VAL A 13 -2.24 1.49 -41.14
N ARG A 14 -2.06 1.61 -42.47
CA ARG A 14 -0.83 2.16 -43.07
C ARG A 14 -0.57 3.62 -42.67
N PRO A 15 -1.57 4.53 -42.72
CA PRO A 15 -1.38 5.90 -42.23
C PRO A 15 -0.94 5.95 -40.77
N LEU A 16 -1.59 5.18 -39.89
CA LEU A 16 -1.26 5.16 -38.47
C LEU A 16 0.12 4.56 -38.21
N MET A 17 0.50 3.50 -38.93
CA MET A 17 1.84 2.91 -38.82
C MET A 17 2.91 3.94 -39.16
N LYS A 18 2.73 4.67 -40.27
CA LYS A 18 3.65 5.73 -40.68
C LYS A 18 3.77 6.83 -39.63
N ILE A 19 2.65 7.24 -39.03
CA ILE A 19 2.64 8.25 -37.96
C ILE A 19 3.38 7.74 -36.73
N PHE A 20 3.11 6.51 -36.30
CA PHE A 20 3.75 5.94 -35.11
C PHE A 20 5.26 5.74 -35.31
N ASP A 21 5.70 5.52 -36.55
CA ASP A 21 7.12 5.48 -36.96
C ASP A 21 7.81 6.86 -36.97
N GLY A 22 7.12 7.94 -36.60
CA GLY A 22 7.67 9.30 -36.63
C GLY A 22 7.55 9.98 -38.00
N GLY A 23 6.83 9.39 -38.94
CA GLY A 23 6.55 9.97 -40.24
C GLY A 23 5.35 10.92 -40.24
N GLU A 24 5.28 11.80 -41.23
CA GLU A 24 4.10 12.65 -41.42
C GLU A 24 2.90 11.84 -41.93
N ALA A 25 1.70 12.23 -41.49
CA ALA A 25 0.45 11.72 -42.03
C ALA A 25 0.41 11.88 -43.57
N PRO A 26 -0.19 10.94 -44.31
CA PRO A 26 -0.37 11.11 -45.75
C PRO A 26 -1.09 12.43 -46.08
N GLU A 27 -0.74 13.07 -47.20
CA GLU A 27 -1.32 14.36 -47.58
C GLU A 27 -2.85 14.27 -47.66
N GLY A 28 -3.53 15.23 -46.99
CA GLY A 28 -4.99 15.27 -46.93
C GLY A 28 -5.64 14.20 -46.03
N TRP A 29 -4.85 13.33 -45.39
CA TRP A 29 -5.36 12.34 -44.45
C TRP A 29 -5.60 12.97 -43.07
N ASN A 30 -6.76 12.67 -42.48
CA ASN A 30 -7.11 13.08 -41.13
C ASN A 30 -8.00 12.01 -40.51
N ILE A 31 -7.60 11.51 -39.33
CA ILE A 31 -8.29 10.42 -38.66
C ILE A 31 -9.75 10.73 -38.34
N ARG A 32 -10.08 11.96 -37.93
CA ARG A 32 -11.46 12.35 -37.60
C ARG A 32 -12.33 12.35 -38.85
N LYS A 33 -11.85 12.97 -39.93
CA LYS A 33 -12.54 12.95 -41.24
C LYS A 33 -12.73 11.52 -41.77
N LYS A 34 -11.74 10.64 -41.57
CA LYS A 34 -11.85 9.23 -41.95
C LYS A 34 -12.86 8.50 -41.07
N ALA A 35 -12.86 8.73 -39.76
CA ALA A 35 -13.84 8.16 -38.87
C ALA A 35 -15.28 8.56 -39.25
N GLU A 36 -15.49 9.84 -39.59
CA GLU A 36 -16.78 10.34 -40.06
C GLU A 36 -17.20 9.70 -41.39
N GLN A 37 -16.29 9.59 -42.36
CA GLN A 37 -16.55 8.94 -43.65
C GLN A 37 -17.00 7.49 -43.49
N TYR A 38 -16.40 6.77 -42.54
CA TYR A 38 -16.67 5.36 -42.26
C TYR A 38 -17.66 5.16 -41.11
N ASN A 39 -18.36 6.20 -40.65
CA ASN A 39 -19.26 6.10 -39.50
C ASN A 39 -20.33 5.00 -39.69
N ARG A 40 -20.90 4.86 -40.89
CA ARG A 40 -21.86 3.79 -41.18
C ARG A 40 -21.24 2.40 -41.06
N SER A 41 -19.98 2.24 -41.45
CA SER A 41 -19.24 0.97 -41.38
C SER A 41 -18.92 0.57 -39.94
N PHE A 42 -18.70 1.53 -39.04
CA PHE A 42 -18.53 1.24 -37.60
C PHE A 42 -19.79 0.70 -36.93
N HIS A 43 -20.96 0.84 -37.56
CA HIS A 43 -22.22 0.23 -37.09
C HIS A 43 -22.48 -1.16 -37.71
N ASP A 44 -21.63 -1.60 -38.63
CA ASP A 44 -21.69 -2.95 -39.22
C ASP A 44 -20.77 -3.91 -38.44
N GLN A 45 -21.37 -4.97 -37.90
CA GLN A 45 -20.65 -5.91 -37.02
C GLN A 45 -19.54 -6.67 -37.75
N VAL A 46 -19.75 -7.05 -39.01
CA VAL A 46 -18.75 -7.79 -39.80
C VAL A 46 -17.55 -6.90 -40.12
N TRP A 47 -17.83 -5.64 -40.48
CA TRP A 47 -16.80 -4.64 -40.72
C TRP A 47 -16.01 -4.36 -39.44
N MET A 48 -16.67 -4.20 -38.30
CA MET A 48 -16.01 -3.94 -37.01
C MET A 48 -15.09 -5.09 -36.57
N ILE A 49 -15.50 -6.35 -36.73
CA ILE A 49 -14.66 -7.51 -36.44
C ILE A 49 -13.38 -7.46 -37.29
N LYS A 50 -13.51 -7.22 -38.60
CA LYS A 50 -12.36 -7.09 -39.51
C LYS A 50 -11.50 -5.88 -39.14
N PHE A 51 -12.11 -4.75 -38.80
CA PHE A 51 -11.43 -3.54 -38.38
C PHE A 51 -10.53 -3.76 -37.18
N HIS A 52 -11.07 -4.29 -36.08
CA HIS A 52 -10.27 -4.57 -34.90
C HIS A 52 -9.17 -5.59 -35.18
N HIS A 53 -9.46 -6.63 -35.97
CA HIS A 53 -8.45 -7.63 -36.33
C HIS A 53 -7.27 -7.01 -37.08
N ARG A 54 -7.52 -6.10 -38.03
CA ARG A 54 -6.47 -5.38 -38.77
C ARG A 54 -5.78 -4.31 -37.91
N MET A 55 -6.47 -3.73 -36.94
CA MET A 55 -5.94 -2.70 -36.03
C MET A 55 -5.09 -3.27 -34.88
N LYS A 56 -5.07 -4.60 -34.66
CA LYS A 56 -4.24 -5.24 -33.61
C LYS A 56 -2.79 -4.72 -33.54
N PRO A 57 -2.03 -4.57 -34.64
CA PRO A 57 -0.66 -4.06 -34.55
C PRO A 57 -0.59 -2.60 -34.07
N ILE A 58 -1.60 -1.78 -34.38
CA ILE A 58 -1.70 -0.41 -33.87
C ILE A 58 -1.98 -0.42 -32.37
N TYR A 59 -2.94 -1.24 -31.92
CA TYR A 59 -3.24 -1.38 -30.50
C TYR A 59 -2.02 -1.90 -29.72
N TRP A 60 -1.28 -2.85 -30.28
CA TRP A 60 -0.03 -3.34 -29.70
C TRP A 60 0.97 -2.21 -29.46
N ARG A 61 1.28 -1.42 -30.48
CA ARG A 61 2.19 -0.27 -30.34
C ARG A 61 1.69 0.78 -29.36
N LEU A 62 0.37 1.02 -29.35
CA LEU A 62 -0.25 1.93 -28.40
C LEU A 62 -0.03 1.44 -26.97
N LEU A 63 -0.25 0.15 -26.70
CA LEU A 63 -0.08 -0.47 -25.38
C LEU A 63 1.39 -0.53 -24.94
N SER A 64 2.32 -0.78 -25.86
CA SER A 64 3.76 -0.83 -25.56
C SER A 64 4.41 0.55 -25.43
N GLY A 65 3.71 1.63 -25.80
CA GLY A 65 4.29 2.97 -25.86
C GLY A 65 5.35 3.11 -26.97
N ASP A 66 5.37 2.18 -27.93
CA ASP A 66 6.35 2.14 -29.02
C ASP A 66 5.90 3.03 -30.18
N TYR A 67 5.94 4.34 -29.93
CA TYR A 67 5.70 5.38 -30.93
C TYR A 67 6.65 6.57 -30.70
N SER A 68 7.02 7.26 -31.78
CA SER A 68 8.01 8.34 -31.71
C SER A 68 7.58 9.47 -30.75
N GLU A 69 8.41 9.76 -29.73
CA GLU A 69 8.20 10.86 -28.75
C GLU A 69 8.14 12.26 -29.40
N SER A 70 8.60 12.39 -30.65
CA SER A 70 8.73 13.66 -31.36
C SER A 70 7.44 14.23 -31.96
N ILE A 71 6.31 13.50 -31.89
CA ILE A 71 5.05 13.91 -32.51
C ILE A 71 3.96 14.04 -31.44
N ASP A 72 3.39 15.24 -31.31
CA ASP A 72 2.13 15.47 -30.61
C ASP A 72 1.00 14.72 -31.36
N CYS A 73 0.86 13.43 -31.04
CA CYS A 73 -0.14 12.56 -31.63
C CYS A 73 -1.47 12.58 -30.87
N SER A 74 -1.70 13.53 -29.96
CA SER A 74 -2.91 13.54 -29.10
C SER A 74 -4.21 13.38 -29.89
N ASP A 75 -4.32 14.07 -31.02
CA ASP A 75 -5.46 14.01 -31.95
C ASP A 75 -5.66 12.64 -32.64
N VAL A 76 -4.62 11.83 -32.71
CA VAL A 76 -4.62 10.47 -33.28
C VAL A 76 -4.79 9.42 -32.19
N LEU A 77 -4.08 9.57 -31.07
CA LEU A 77 -4.09 8.63 -29.95
C LEU A 77 -5.47 8.52 -29.31
N TYR A 78 -6.22 9.63 -29.22
CA TYR A 78 -7.56 9.61 -28.62
C TYR A 78 -8.56 8.74 -29.40
N PRO A 79 -8.81 8.94 -30.72
CA PRO A 79 -9.70 8.05 -31.48
C PRO A 79 -9.25 6.59 -31.51
N VAL A 80 -7.94 6.34 -31.63
CA VAL A 80 -7.40 4.97 -31.63
C VAL A 80 -7.62 4.30 -30.28
N SER A 81 -7.46 5.03 -29.17
CA SER A 81 -7.74 4.51 -27.83
C SER A 81 -9.21 4.15 -27.67
N LEU A 82 -10.14 4.98 -28.16
CA LEU A 82 -11.57 4.66 -28.13
C LEU A 82 -11.90 3.37 -28.91
N TRP A 83 -11.29 3.19 -30.08
CA TRP A 83 -11.46 1.94 -30.84
C TRP A 83 -10.84 0.75 -30.13
N MET A 84 -9.68 0.92 -29.50
CA MET A 84 -9.05 -0.13 -28.71
C MET A 84 -9.93 -0.56 -27.54
N TYR A 85 -10.53 0.40 -26.82
CA TYR A 85 -11.43 0.10 -25.69
C TYR A 85 -12.77 -0.53 -26.10
N ALA A 86 -13.17 -0.36 -27.36
CA ALA A 86 -14.32 -1.06 -27.93
C ALA A 86 -13.98 -2.49 -28.43
N TYR A 87 -12.73 -2.93 -28.31
CA TYR A 87 -12.31 -4.22 -28.83
C TYR A 87 -12.60 -5.35 -27.85
N ASP A 88 -13.46 -6.31 -28.25
CA ASP A 88 -13.89 -7.42 -27.40
C ASP A 88 -12.74 -8.33 -26.90
N GLU A 89 -11.64 -8.47 -27.65
CA GLU A 89 -10.47 -9.24 -27.18
C GLU A 89 -9.38 -8.36 -26.53
N LEU A 90 -9.70 -7.12 -26.11
CA LEU A 90 -8.72 -6.21 -25.52
C LEU A 90 -8.02 -6.85 -24.33
N GLY A 91 -8.75 -7.45 -23.39
CA GLY A 91 -8.12 -8.03 -22.20
C GLY A 91 -7.08 -9.11 -22.55
N LYS A 92 -7.29 -9.90 -23.63
CA LYS A 92 -6.31 -10.90 -24.07
C LYS A 92 -5.06 -10.21 -24.61
N LEU A 93 -5.26 -9.17 -25.42
CA LEU A 93 -4.17 -8.37 -25.97
C LEU A 93 -3.36 -7.71 -24.84
N VAL A 94 -4.02 -7.15 -23.83
CA VAL A 94 -3.36 -6.51 -22.68
C VAL A 94 -2.63 -7.55 -21.82
N GLY A 95 -3.22 -8.73 -21.60
CA GLY A 95 -2.60 -9.84 -20.85
C GLY A 95 -1.32 -10.39 -21.49
N GLU A 96 -1.08 -10.12 -22.77
CA GLU A 96 0.15 -10.46 -23.52
C GLU A 96 1.26 -9.39 -23.41
N HIS A 97 1.02 -8.25 -22.76
CA HIS A 97 2.00 -7.17 -22.62
C HIS A 97 2.71 -7.17 -21.26
N ASN A 98 3.92 -6.59 -21.24
CA ASN A 98 4.58 -6.26 -19.98
C ASN A 98 3.80 -5.14 -19.27
N ILE A 99 3.47 -5.36 -18.00
CA ILE A 99 2.65 -4.45 -17.21
C ILE A 99 3.32 -3.07 -16.99
N MET A 100 4.64 -3.00 -17.00
CA MET A 100 5.38 -1.74 -16.93
C MET A 100 5.27 -0.93 -18.22
N ASP A 101 5.27 -1.60 -19.38
CA ASP A 101 5.06 -0.92 -20.67
C ASP A 101 3.65 -0.34 -20.75
N LEU A 102 2.65 -1.08 -20.25
CA LEU A 102 1.27 -0.61 -20.14
C LEU A 102 1.14 0.63 -19.25
N LEU A 103 1.81 0.63 -18.09
CA LEU A 103 1.86 1.77 -17.18
C LEU A 103 2.52 2.97 -17.86
N ASN A 104 3.69 2.79 -18.48
CA ASN A 104 4.41 3.85 -19.16
C ASN A 104 3.58 4.44 -20.31
N SER A 105 3.01 3.58 -21.16
CA SER A 105 2.11 3.98 -22.24
C SER A 105 0.91 4.78 -21.71
N ALA A 106 0.26 4.31 -20.65
CA ALA A 106 -0.89 5.02 -20.08
C ALA A 106 -0.47 6.38 -19.52
N TYR A 107 0.66 6.45 -18.82
CA TYR A 107 1.16 7.67 -18.19
C TYR A 107 1.41 8.80 -19.21
N TYR A 108 1.96 8.49 -20.39
CA TYR A 108 2.23 9.49 -21.44
C TYR A 108 1.00 9.88 -22.27
N ARG A 109 -0.16 9.23 -22.06
CA ARG A 109 -1.41 9.53 -22.78
C ARG A 109 -2.28 10.53 -22.02
N VAL A 110 -3.05 11.32 -22.78
CA VAL A 110 -4.08 12.21 -22.21
C VAL A 110 -5.08 11.36 -21.41
N GLY A 111 -5.32 11.73 -20.15
CA GLY A 111 -6.16 10.96 -19.24
C GLY A 111 -5.48 9.74 -18.61
N GLY A 112 -4.15 9.77 -18.47
CA GLY A 112 -3.32 8.61 -18.14
C GLY A 112 -3.78 7.74 -16.96
N LEU A 113 -4.23 8.32 -15.84
CA LEU A 113 -4.79 7.56 -14.71
C LEU A 113 -6.02 6.74 -15.13
N TYR A 114 -7.01 7.39 -15.76
CA TYR A 114 -8.22 6.72 -16.24
C TYR A 114 -7.89 5.58 -17.21
N ASN A 115 -6.98 5.84 -18.16
CA ASN A 115 -6.55 4.84 -19.13
C ASN A 115 -5.85 3.66 -18.46
N PHE A 116 -5.01 3.93 -17.46
CA PHE A 116 -4.30 2.91 -16.70
C PHE A 116 -5.27 2.02 -15.92
N PHE A 117 -6.19 2.59 -15.15
CA PHE A 117 -7.16 1.81 -14.39
C PHE A 117 -8.09 0.99 -15.29
N HIS A 118 -8.49 1.54 -16.43
CA HIS A 118 -9.28 0.77 -17.40
C HIS A 118 -8.50 -0.44 -17.95
N LEU A 119 -7.22 -0.26 -18.30
CA LEU A 119 -6.37 -1.37 -18.74
C LEU A 119 -6.12 -2.38 -17.63
N LEU A 120 -5.87 -1.92 -16.40
CA LEU A 120 -5.68 -2.79 -15.25
C LEU A 120 -6.92 -3.66 -15.02
N ARG A 121 -8.11 -3.06 -15.02
CA ARG A 121 -9.38 -3.80 -14.92
C ARG A 121 -9.55 -4.82 -16.04
N CYS A 122 -9.22 -4.47 -17.29
CA CYS A 122 -9.27 -5.43 -18.40
C CYS A 122 -8.38 -6.65 -18.16
N ILE A 123 -7.25 -6.48 -17.48
CA ILE A 123 -6.37 -7.60 -17.12
C ILE A 123 -6.98 -8.39 -15.96
N MET A 124 -7.48 -7.73 -14.93
CA MET A 124 -8.09 -8.37 -13.77
C MET A 124 -9.39 -9.12 -14.13
N ASP A 125 -10.12 -8.71 -15.16
CA ASP A 125 -11.30 -9.47 -15.62
C ASP A 125 -10.93 -10.76 -16.39
N GLN A 126 -9.63 -11.01 -16.68
CA GLN A 126 -9.17 -12.16 -17.47
C GLN A 126 -8.69 -13.33 -16.61
N SER A 127 -9.01 -14.57 -16.99
CA SER A 127 -8.40 -15.76 -16.36
C SER A 127 -6.95 -16.03 -16.81
N TYR A 128 -6.53 -15.42 -17.93
CA TYR A 128 -5.23 -15.65 -18.56
C TYR A 128 -4.36 -14.39 -18.50
N ARG A 129 -3.42 -14.35 -17.55
CA ARG A 129 -2.54 -13.19 -17.27
C ARG A 129 -1.06 -13.61 -17.15
N PRO A 130 -0.43 -14.14 -18.21
CA PRO A 130 0.89 -14.76 -18.14
C PRO A 130 2.00 -13.82 -17.66
N TYR A 131 1.93 -12.52 -17.96
CA TYR A 131 2.93 -11.54 -17.56
C TYR A 131 2.69 -10.94 -16.18
N ILE A 132 1.46 -10.94 -15.67
CA ILE A 132 1.20 -10.62 -14.27
C ILE A 132 1.89 -11.63 -13.37
N LYS A 133 1.82 -12.93 -13.70
CA LYS A 133 2.49 -14.01 -12.95
C LYS A 133 4.01 -13.93 -12.87
N GLN A 134 4.65 -13.03 -13.63
CA GLN A 134 6.10 -12.88 -13.62
C GLN A 134 6.61 -11.91 -12.55
N TRP A 135 5.71 -11.30 -11.75
CA TRP A 135 5.97 -10.25 -10.75
C TRP A 135 7.31 -9.49 -10.91
N PRO A 136 7.32 -8.35 -11.61
CA PRO A 136 8.51 -7.53 -11.74
C PRO A 136 8.78 -6.67 -10.48
N GLU A 137 8.80 -7.27 -9.28
CA GLU A 137 8.89 -6.60 -7.97
C GLU A 137 10.06 -5.62 -7.94
N ASN A 138 11.26 -6.13 -8.23
CA ASN A 138 12.49 -5.36 -8.27
C ASN A 138 12.46 -4.16 -9.23
N ALA A 139 11.68 -4.24 -10.32
CA ALA A 139 11.57 -3.15 -11.27
C ALA A 139 10.64 -2.04 -10.74
N ILE A 140 9.52 -2.43 -10.12
CA ILE A 140 8.56 -1.50 -9.51
C ILE A 140 9.20 -0.80 -8.32
N ASP A 141 9.87 -1.53 -7.44
CA ASP A 141 10.54 -0.96 -6.26
C ASP A 141 11.60 0.06 -6.66
N LYS A 142 12.42 -0.28 -7.68
CA LYS A 142 13.41 0.64 -8.22
C LYS A 142 12.78 1.90 -8.83
N GLU A 143 11.60 1.78 -9.44
CA GLU A 143 10.87 2.95 -9.93
C GLU A 143 10.28 3.77 -8.78
N LEU A 144 9.75 3.12 -7.74
CA LEU A 144 9.27 3.79 -6.52
C LEU A 144 10.39 4.55 -5.81
N GLU A 145 11.60 3.98 -5.71
CA GLU A 145 12.79 4.67 -5.20
C GLU A 145 13.13 5.93 -6.01
N LYS A 146 13.01 5.87 -7.34
CA LYS A 146 13.25 7.05 -8.21
C LYS A 146 12.20 8.15 -8.01
N LEU A 147 10.99 7.83 -7.54
CA LEU A 147 9.98 8.83 -7.22
C LEU A 147 10.37 9.72 -6.05
N GLU A 148 11.17 9.21 -5.10
CA GLU A 148 11.67 10.01 -3.99
C GLU A 148 12.40 11.26 -4.51
N VAL A 149 13.11 11.13 -5.63
CA VAL A 149 13.88 12.20 -6.29
C VAL A 149 13.05 13.01 -7.30
N SER A 150 12.32 12.34 -8.20
CA SER A 150 11.61 13.03 -9.30
C SER A 150 10.38 13.80 -8.83
N GLY A 151 9.65 13.25 -7.85
CA GLY A 151 8.50 13.87 -7.26
C GLY A 151 7.20 13.83 -8.05
N ASP A 152 7.11 12.95 -9.03
CA ASP A 152 5.94 12.75 -9.88
C ASP A 152 4.81 12.03 -9.13
N SER A 153 3.84 12.80 -8.65
CA SER A 153 2.72 12.25 -7.85
C SER A 153 1.79 11.34 -8.64
N VAL A 154 1.62 11.59 -9.95
CA VAL A 154 0.69 10.84 -10.82
C VAL A 154 1.30 9.50 -11.19
N ARG A 155 2.55 9.49 -11.65
CA ARG A 155 3.27 8.24 -11.92
C ARG A 155 3.41 7.42 -10.64
N GLY A 156 3.67 8.08 -9.52
CA GLY A 156 3.74 7.40 -8.23
C GLY A 156 2.45 6.72 -7.83
N GLU A 157 1.30 7.31 -8.14
CA GLU A 157 0.01 6.70 -7.87
C GLU A 157 -0.17 5.43 -8.69
N MET A 158 0.09 5.50 -10.00
CA MET A 158 0.01 4.36 -10.91
C MET A 158 0.91 3.20 -10.46
N LEU A 159 2.13 3.51 -9.99
CA LEU A 159 3.07 2.50 -9.48
C LEU A 159 2.60 1.89 -8.16
N CYS A 160 2.06 2.69 -7.23
CA CYS A 160 1.54 2.17 -5.96
C CYS A 160 0.31 1.28 -6.17
N VAL A 161 -0.62 1.69 -7.05
CA VAL A 161 -1.77 0.87 -7.46
C VAL A 161 -1.26 -0.44 -8.06
N LEU A 162 -0.36 -0.36 -9.03
CA LEU A 162 0.15 -1.54 -9.71
C LEU A 162 0.79 -2.52 -8.72
N SER A 163 1.63 -2.00 -7.82
CA SER A 163 2.27 -2.80 -6.78
C SER A 163 1.24 -3.49 -5.88
N ALA A 164 0.22 -2.76 -5.40
CA ALA A 164 -0.83 -3.31 -4.55
C ALA A 164 -1.58 -4.47 -5.22
N TYR A 165 -2.00 -4.29 -6.47
CA TYR A 165 -2.69 -5.34 -7.23
C TYR A 165 -1.81 -6.57 -7.46
N LEU A 166 -0.54 -6.38 -7.81
CA LEU A 166 0.39 -7.49 -7.99
C LEU A 166 0.65 -8.22 -6.67
N MET A 167 0.78 -7.51 -5.56
CA MET A 167 0.95 -8.11 -4.23
C MET A 167 -0.26 -8.99 -3.87
N ILE A 168 -1.50 -8.51 -4.12
CA ILE A 168 -2.73 -9.30 -3.89
C ILE A 168 -2.74 -10.55 -4.79
N GLU A 169 -2.48 -10.39 -6.09
CA GLU A 169 -2.54 -11.48 -7.07
C GLU A 169 -1.60 -12.64 -6.71
N HIS A 170 -0.40 -12.34 -6.20
CA HIS A 170 0.63 -13.33 -5.88
C HIS A 170 0.54 -13.87 -4.45
N THR A 171 -0.49 -13.51 -3.70
CA THR A 171 -0.80 -14.21 -2.45
C THR A 171 -1.28 -15.64 -2.71
N ASP A 172 -1.05 -16.54 -1.76
CA ASP A 172 -1.56 -17.92 -1.77
C ASP A 172 -3.05 -18.03 -1.36
N LEU A 173 -3.82 -16.95 -1.54
CA LEU A 173 -5.24 -16.88 -1.18
C LEU A 173 -6.12 -17.40 -2.34
N SER A 174 -7.35 -17.79 -2.01
CA SER A 174 -8.32 -18.18 -3.05
C SER A 174 -8.71 -16.99 -3.92
N GLU A 175 -8.99 -17.20 -5.21
CA GLU A 175 -9.41 -16.14 -6.14
C GLU A 175 -10.57 -15.29 -5.61
N LYS A 176 -11.60 -15.90 -5.01
CA LYS A 176 -12.72 -15.17 -4.38
C LYS A 176 -12.28 -14.20 -3.28
N HIS A 177 -11.21 -14.54 -2.56
CA HIS A 177 -10.68 -13.69 -1.49
C HIS A 177 -9.78 -12.60 -2.05
N LYS A 178 -9.06 -12.86 -3.15
CA LYS A 178 -8.35 -11.81 -3.92
C LYS A 178 -9.34 -10.79 -4.48
N ASP A 179 -10.45 -11.23 -5.08
CA ASP A 179 -11.53 -10.35 -5.55
C ASP A 179 -12.04 -9.43 -4.42
N PHE A 180 -12.20 -9.98 -3.21
CA PHE A 180 -12.59 -9.21 -2.03
C PHE A 180 -11.53 -8.17 -1.64
N LEU A 181 -10.24 -8.53 -1.66
CA LEU A 181 -9.14 -7.60 -1.35
C LEU A 181 -8.98 -6.50 -2.41
N GLU A 182 -9.21 -6.83 -3.68
CA GLU A 182 -9.23 -5.87 -4.79
C GLU A 182 -10.39 -4.87 -4.64
N GLU A 183 -11.58 -5.34 -4.25
CA GLU A 183 -12.70 -4.47 -3.95
C GLU A 183 -12.41 -3.57 -2.74
N GLN A 184 -11.76 -4.09 -1.69
CA GLN A 184 -11.31 -3.27 -0.56
C GLN A 184 -10.28 -2.22 -0.98
N LEU A 185 -9.34 -2.57 -1.86
CA LEU A 185 -8.34 -1.67 -2.40
C LEU A 185 -9.01 -0.53 -3.20
N GLU A 186 -9.97 -0.84 -4.08
CA GLU A 186 -10.71 0.15 -4.86
C GLU A 186 -11.52 1.09 -3.96
N GLN A 187 -12.28 0.54 -3.02
CA GLN A 187 -13.16 1.32 -2.14
C GLN A 187 -12.39 2.25 -1.19
N ASN A 188 -11.17 1.88 -0.81
CA ASN A 188 -10.36 2.60 0.18
C ASN A 188 -9.14 3.30 -0.44
N TRP A 189 -9.02 3.34 -1.78
CA TRP A 189 -7.85 3.92 -2.44
C TRP A 189 -7.58 5.37 -2.03
N ASP A 190 -8.64 6.19 -1.96
CA ASP A 190 -8.55 7.59 -1.52
C ASP A 190 -7.93 7.74 -0.12
N TYR A 191 -8.17 6.78 0.77
CA TYR A 191 -7.53 6.73 2.08
C TYR A 191 -6.09 6.21 1.96
N LEU A 192 -5.90 5.08 1.27
CA LEU A 192 -4.63 4.38 1.13
C LEU A 192 -3.56 5.23 0.46
N THR A 193 -3.89 6.11 -0.49
CA THR A 193 -2.94 7.08 -1.07
C THR A 193 -2.25 7.95 -0.01
N ASN A 194 -2.97 8.31 1.06
CA ASN A 194 -2.41 9.05 2.19
C ASN A 194 -1.42 8.18 2.98
N VAL A 195 -1.76 6.92 3.22
CA VAL A 195 -0.87 5.96 3.92
C VAL A 195 0.37 5.69 3.08
N TYR A 196 0.19 5.31 1.81
CA TYR A 196 1.25 5.12 0.82
C TYR A 196 2.22 6.28 0.82
N SER A 197 1.71 7.51 0.85
CA SER A 197 2.57 8.68 0.80
C SER A 197 3.63 8.69 1.91
N PHE A 198 3.26 8.25 3.12
CA PHE A 198 4.22 8.09 4.21
C PHE A 198 5.10 6.86 4.01
N MET A 199 4.52 5.72 3.64
CA MET A 199 5.26 4.46 3.47
C MET A 199 6.39 4.59 2.44
N VAL A 200 6.11 5.22 1.30
CA VAL A 200 7.11 5.47 0.22
C VAL A 200 7.84 6.81 0.37
N ARG A 201 7.63 7.52 1.49
CA ARG A 201 8.30 8.80 1.82
C ARG A 201 8.14 9.89 0.75
N ARG A 202 7.06 9.83 -0.04
CA ARG A 202 6.75 10.79 -1.10
C ARG A 202 5.25 11.01 -1.22
N ILE A 203 4.83 12.22 -1.59
CA ILE A 203 3.42 12.51 -1.85
C ILE A 203 2.98 11.79 -3.14
N VAL A 204 2.02 10.89 -3.00
CA VAL A 204 1.44 10.08 -4.08
C VAL A 204 -0.01 10.51 -4.32
N GLY A 205 -0.43 10.53 -5.59
CA GLY A 205 -1.84 10.74 -6.00
C GLY A 205 -2.46 12.08 -5.63
N SER A 206 -1.69 13.02 -5.08
CA SER A 206 -2.20 14.32 -4.64
C SER A 206 -1.26 15.45 -5.01
N HIS A 207 -1.85 16.62 -5.28
CA HIS A 207 -1.12 17.86 -5.57
C HIS A 207 -0.70 18.62 -4.32
N PHE A 208 -0.66 17.93 -3.16
CA PHE A 208 -0.23 18.54 -1.93
C PHE A 208 1.25 18.93 -1.99
N LYS A 209 1.57 20.07 -1.37
CA LYS A 209 2.92 20.64 -1.33
C LYS A 209 3.76 20.11 -0.16
N GLY A 210 3.16 19.34 0.75
CA GLY A 210 3.87 18.78 1.90
C GLY A 210 3.03 17.83 2.75
N PHE A 211 3.71 16.95 3.49
CA PHE A 211 3.11 15.90 4.33
C PHE A 211 2.11 16.41 5.37
N VAL A 212 2.28 17.64 5.86
CA VAL A 212 1.31 18.26 6.80
C VAL A 212 -0.08 18.37 6.18
N GLN A 213 -0.18 18.64 4.87
CA GLN A 213 -1.46 18.73 4.19
C GLN A 213 -2.15 17.37 4.09
N ILE A 214 -1.38 16.29 3.92
CA ILE A 214 -1.90 14.92 3.98
C ILE A 214 -2.49 14.63 5.35
N ILE A 215 -1.76 14.95 6.43
CA ILE A 215 -2.27 14.75 7.80
C ILE A 215 -3.56 15.53 8.04
N ASN A 216 -3.62 16.77 7.56
CA ASN A 216 -4.84 17.57 7.66
C ASN A 216 -5.99 17.01 6.81
N ASN A 217 -5.70 16.47 5.62
CA ASN A 217 -6.69 15.79 4.77
C ASN A 217 -7.33 14.62 5.54
N VAL A 218 -6.49 13.75 6.14
CA VAL A 218 -6.97 12.63 6.94
C VAL A 218 -7.77 13.06 8.17
N ALA A 219 -7.35 14.15 8.83
CA ALA A 219 -8.10 14.66 9.98
C ALA A 219 -9.48 15.22 9.61
N VAL A 220 -9.65 15.79 8.40
CA VAL A 220 -10.91 16.42 7.96
C VAL A 220 -11.88 15.40 7.36
N ALA A 221 -11.37 14.40 6.65
CA ALA A 221 -12.19 13.40 5.97
C ALA A 221 -12.77 12.38 6.98
N GLN A 222 -14.04 12.57 7.37
CA GLN A 222 -14.75 11.70 8.32
C GLN A 222 -14.78 10.22 7.88
N SER A 223 -14.83 9.96 6.57
CA SER A 223 -14.76 8.61 6.01
C SER A 223 -13.46 7.88 6.38
N PHE A 224 -12.38 8.59 6.69
CA PHE A 224 -11.08 7.99 7.03
C PHE A 224 -10.93 7.76 8.54
N HIS A 225 -11.79 8.36 9.37
CA HIS A 225 -11.70 8.31 10.83
C HIS A 225 -11.66 6.88 11.43
N PRO A 226 -12.43 5.90 10.91
CA PRO A 226 -12.34 4.51 11.38
C PRO A 226 -10.95 3.86 11.19
N TYR A 227 -10.13 4.41 10.30
CA TYR A 227 -8.82 3.87 9.91
C TYR A 227 -7.63 4.71 10.39
N VAL A 228 -7.87 5.82 11.10
CA VAL A 228 -6.82 6.76 11.52
C VAL A 228 -5.70 6.09 12.31
N HIS A 229 -5.98 4.99 13.01
CA HIS A 229 -4.96 4.23 13.73
C HIS A 229 -3.83 3.73 12.81
N ILE A 230 -4.15 3.23 11.61
CA ILE A 230 -3.16 2.82 10.60
C ILE A 230 -2.34 4.04 10.16
N PHE A 231 -3.02 5.09 9.67
CA PHE A 231 -2.36 6.29 9.14
C PHE A 231 -1.46 6.96 10.17
N ARG A 232 -1.94 7.13 11.41
CA ARG A 232 -1.16 7.76 12.49
C ARG A 232 0.14 7.02 12.74
N LYS A 233 0.12 5.69 12.68
CA LYS A 233 1.34 4.92 12.89
C LYS A 233 2.31 5.03 11.72
N ALA A 234 1.83 5.09 10.47
CA ALA A 234 2.67 5.36 9.32
C ALA A 234 3.38 6.73 9.46
N VAL A 235 2.67 7.74 9.93
CA VAL A 235 3.26 9.06 10.24
C VAL A 235 4.34 8.96 11.31
N LEU A 236 4.10 8.20 12.38
CA LEU A 236 5.06 8.03 13.47
C LEU A 236 6.33 7.31 13.05
N MET A 237 6.19 6.28 12.20
CA MET A 237 7.32 5.51 11.66
C MET A 237 8.29 6.41 10.88
N ARG A 238 7.77 7.39 10.13
CA ARG A 238 8.57 8.26 9.25
C ARG A 238 8.80 9.67 9.80
N LYS A 239 8.36 9.96 11.03
CA LYS A 239 8.36 11.33 11.58
C LYS A 239 9.75 11.96 11.62
N ASP A 240 10.77 11.18 11.96
CA ASP A 240 12.13 11.68 12.16
C ASP A 240 12.86 11.88 10.81
N GLU A 241 12.44 11.13 9.78
CA GLU A 241 12.91 11.27 8.39
C GLU A 241 12.25 12.48 7.70
N LEU A 242 10.93 12.62 7.83
CA LEU A 242 10.15 13.61 7.07
C LEU A 242 10.03 14.98 7.76
N PHE A 243 10.18 15.04 9.09
CA PHE A 243 10.01 16.27 9.87
C PHE A 243 11.26 16.60 10.69
N VAL A 244 12.36 16.90 9.99
CA VAL A 244 13.67 17.09 10.62
C VAL A 244 13.81 18.42 11.39
N THR A 245 13.20 19.50 10.88
CA THR A 245 13.38 20.85 11.46
C THR A 245 12.52 21.07 12.71
N PRO A 246 12.95 21.93 13.67
CA PRO A 246 12.12 22.27 14.83
C PRO A 246 10.72 22.77 14.44
N LYS A 247 10.64 23.61 13.40
CA LYS A 247 9.38 24.15 12.88
C LYS A 247 8.46 23.08 12.29
N SER A 248 9.03 22.09 11.57
CA SER A 248 8.24 20.97 11.03
C SER A 248 7.78 20.03 12.14
N LYS A 249 8.61 19.79 13.18
CA LYS A 249 8.23 19.00 14.36
C LYS A 249 7.09 19.63 15.14
N GLU A 250 7.14 20.95 15.35
CA GLU A 250 6.06 21.68 16.03
C GLU A 250 4.74 21.64 15.23
N LYS A 251 4.81 21.78 13.91
CA LYS A 251 3.64 21.61 13.04
C LYS A 251 3.09 20.19 13.11
N LEU A 252 3.97 19.18 13.06
CA LEU A 252 3.58 17.78 13.18
C LEU A 252 2.85 17.53 14.51
N ALA A 253 3.40 17.97 15.64
CA ALA A 253 2.79 17.78 16.97
C ALA A 253 1.35 18.30 17.02
N ARG A 254 1.09 19.49 16.47
CA ARG A 254 -0.27 20.06 16.41
C ARG A 254 -1.24 19.24 15.57
N HIS A 255 -0.78 18.65 14.46
CA HIS A 255 -1.64 17.83 13.60
C HIS A 255 -1.82 16.42 14.18
N MET A 256 -0.80 15.88 14.84
CA MET A 256 -0.89 14.59 15.55
C MET A 256 -1.88 14.65 16.72
N ALA A 257 -1.95 15.77 17.43
CA ALA A 257 -2.95 15.96 18.48
C ALA A 257 -4.39 15.86 17.96
N LYS A 258 -4.65 16.34 16.73
CA LYS A 258 -5.97 16.20 16.10
C LYS A 258 -6.28 14.75 15.73
N LEU A 259 -5.30 14.02 15.19
CA LEU A 259 -5.48 12.59 14.92
C LEU A 259 -5.74 11.81 16.22
N GLU A 260 -5.08 12.18 17.31
CA GLU A 260 -5.29 11.54 18.61
C GLU A 260 -6.68 11.80 19.19
N ASP A 261 -7.24 12.99 18.98
CA ASP A 261 -8.61 13.31 19.36
C ASP A 261 -9.62 12.45 18.58
N ILE A 262 -9.40 12.25 17.28
CA ILE A 262 -10.21 11.37 16.43
C ILE A 262 -10.13 9.92 16.93
N LEU A 263 -8.93 9.43 17.27
CA LEU A 263 -8.75 8.08 17.82
C LEU A 263 -9.50 7.85 19.13
N LYS A 264 -9.60 8.87 19.98
CA LYS A 264 -10.33 8.77 21.26
C LYS A 264 -11.84 8.78 21.07
N THR A 265 -12.33 9.37 19.99
CA THR A 265 -13.75 9.63 19.77
C THR A 265 -14.39 8.71 18.73
N THR A 266 -13.58 7.96 17.97
CA THR A 266 -14.06 7.10 16.86
C THR A 266 -13.64 5.65 17.07
N SER A 267 -14.60 4.72 16.92
CA SER A 267 -14.33 3.29 16.88
C SER A 267 -13.46 2.92 15.67
N GLN A 268 -12.40 2.15 15.89
CA GLN A 268 -11.45 1.77 14.86
C GLN A 268 -11.86 0.43 14.22
N ARG A 269 -11.70 0.33 12.90
CA ARG A 269 -11.98 -0.89 12.12
C ARG A 269 -10.69 -1.59 11.70
N GLU A 270 -10.68 -2.91 11.78
CA GLU A 270 -9.52 -3.75 11.45
C GLU A 270 -9.69 -4.45 10.08
N ASP A 271 -10.77 -4.16 9.34
CA ASP A 271 -11.07 -4.80 8.04
C ASP A 271 -10.06 -4.44 6.92
N LEU A 272 -9.23 -3.41 7.12
CA LEU A 272 -8.11 -3.08 6.22
C LEU A 272 -6.77 -3.70 6.64
N ASP A 273 -6.67 -4.34 7.80
CA ASP A 273 -5.39 -4.81 8.32
C ASP A 273 -4.78 -5.91 7.43
N GLU A 274 -5.59 -6.83 6.93
CA GLU A 274 -5.14 -7.89 6.01
C GLU A 274 -4.58 -7.29 4.72
N LEU A 275 -5.33 -6.37 4.08
CA LEU A 275 -4.90 -5.69 2.88
C LEU A 275 -3.62 -4.90 3.12
N CYS A 276 -3.55 -4.13 4.21
CA CYS A 276 -2.37 -3.35 4.56
C CYS A 276 -1.16 -4.24 4.86
N ASN A 277 -1.36 -5.40 5.49
CA ASN A 277 -0.30 -6.37 5.71
C ASN A 277 0.24 -6.95 4.40
N ILE A 278 -0.62 -7.19 3.41
CA ILE A 278 -0.21 -7.65 2.08
C ILE A 278 0.59 -6.57 1.34
N ILE A 279 0.10 -5.32 1.31
CA ILE A 279 0.67 -4.28 0.44
C ILE A 279 1.86 -3.52 1.04
N PHE A 280 2.09 -3.63 2.34
CA PHE A 280 3.20 -2.99 3.06
C PHE A 280 4.11 -4.01 3.78
N GLY A 281 3.69 -5.27 3.89
CA GLY A 281 4.51 -6.35 4.43
C GLY A 281 5.05 -6.09 5.84
N SER A 282 6.37 -6.33 5.99
CA SER A 282 7.07 -6.19 7.26
C SER A 282 6.98 -4.80 7.89
N ASP A 283 6.87 -3.75 7.07
CA ASP A 283 6.75 -2.37 7.56
C ASP A 283 5.40 -2.19 8.28
N PHE A 284 4.32 -2.81 7.79
CA PHE A 284 3.03 -2.79 8.47
C PHE A 284 3.06 -3.63 9.75
N GLU A 285 3.68 -4.81 9.74
CA GLU A 285 3.85 -5.58 10.97
C GLU A 285 4.62 -4.79 12.04
N GLU A 286 5.73 -4.15 11.66
CA GLU A 286 6.53 -3.32 12.56
C GLU A 286 5.71 -2.14 13.10
N MET A 287 5.01 -1.46 12.21
CA MET A 287 4.07 -0.41 12.56
C MET A 287 3.05 -0.93 13.58
N MET A 288 2.48 -2.12 13.36
CA MET A 288 1.42 -2.67 14.20
C MET A 288 1.90 -3.28 15.53
N LYS A 289 3.18 -3.70 15.66
CA LYS A 289 3.78 -4.23 16.91
C LYS A 289 3.62 -3.31 18.13
N THR A 290 3.54 -2.00 17.93
CA THR A 290 3.26 -1.02 18.99
C THR A 290 1.77 -0.68 19.09
N ARG A 291 0.89 -1.69 19.19
CA ARG A 291 -0.58 -1.47 19.26
C ARG A 291 -0.92 -0.52 20.41
N TYR A 292 -1.70 0.52 20.12
CA TYR A 292 -2.32 1.31 21.17
C TYR A 292 -3.36 0.41 21.83
N MET A 293 -3.14 0.10 23.09
CA MET A 293 -4.17 -0.49 23.92
C MET A 293 -5.22 0.58 24.22
N SER A 294 -6.49 0.23 24.07
CA SER A 294 -7.61 1.05 24.53
C SER A 294 -7.50 1.32 26.04
N TYR A 295 -8.22 2.33 26.53
CA TYR A 295 -8.24 2.61 27.98
C TYR A 295 -8.72 1.40 28.78
N ASP A 296 -9.67 0.64 28.24
CA ASP A 296 -10.20 -0.56 28.86
C ASP A 296 -9.17 -1.70 28.89
N GLU A 297 -8.40 -1.89 27.81
CA GLU A 297 -7.29 -2.85 27.77
C GLU A 297 -6.13 -2.43 28.69
N LEU A 298 -5.84 -1.13 28.80
CA LEU A 298 -4.84 -0.60 29.73
C LEU A 298 -5.26 -0.78 31.18
N ASP A 299 -6.55 -0.60 31.50
CA ASP A 299 -7.06 -0.80 32.84
C ASP A 299 -7.17 -2.29 33.19
N GLU A 300 -7.39 -3.17 32.21
CA GLU A 300 -7.30 -4.62 32.40
C GLU A 300 -5.86 -5.06 32.68
N GLN A 301 -4.88 -4.66 31.86
CA GLN A 301 -3.48 -4.97 32.13
C GLN A 301 -2.98 -4.37 33.45
N ARG A 302 -3.42 -3.16 33.80
CA ARG A 302 -3.12 -2.55 35.10
C ARG A 302 -3.64 -3.43 36.24
N ARG A 303 -4.86 -3.94 36.14
CA ARG A 303 -5.45 -4.85 37.15
C ARG A 303 -4.70 -6.17 37.23
N GLU A 304 -4.39 -6.79 36.10
CA GLU A 304 -3.58 -8.02 36.05
C GLU A 304 -2.18 -7.86 36.64
N LEU A 305 -1.52 -6.72 36.36
CA LEU A 305 -0.20 -6.39 36.91
C LEU A 305 -0.29 -6.15 38.43
N GLN A 306 -1.32 -5.44 38.89
CA GLN A 306 -1.54 -5.17 40.30
C GLN A 306 -1.83 -6.46 41.08
N ASP A 307 -2.61 -7.39 40.51
CA ASP A 307 -2.86 -8.71 41.09
C ASP A 307 -1.60 -9.59 41.09
N SER A 308 -0.78 -9.50 40.05
CA SER A 308 0.50 -10.23 39.97
C SER A 308 1.51 -9.73 41.00
N VAL A 309 1.61 -8.40 41.19
CA VAL A 309 2.43 -7.79 42.25
C VAL A 309 1.90 -8.16 43.64
N GLY A 310 0.59 -8.19 43.83
CA GLY A 310 -0.03 -8.63 45.09
C GLY A 310 0.30 -10.09 45.42
N LYS A 311 0.22 -11.00 44.44
CA LYS A 311 0.63 -12.39 44.59
C LYS A 311 2.11 -12.51 44.94
N LEU A 312 2.98 -11.83 44.19
CA LEU A 312 4.42 -11.86 44.41
C LEU A 312 4.80 -11.37 45.82
N SER A 313 4.18 -10.28 46.28
CA SER A 313 4.38 -9.74 47.63
C SER A 313 3.96 -10.74 48.71
N SER A 314 2.83 -11.42 48.53
CA SER A 314 2.34 -12.44 49.48
C SER A 314 3.24 -13.69 49.53
N GLU A 315 3.83 -14.08 48.39
CA GLU A 315 4.78 -15.19 48.34
C GLU A 315 6.12 -14.81 48.98
N MET A 316 6.59 -13.59 48.74
CA MET A 316 7.81 -13.06 49.36
C MET A 316 7.66 -12.98 50.89
N GLU A 317 6.49 -12.59 51.39
CA GLU A 317 6.21 -12.53 52.83
C GLU A 317 6.19 -13.94 53.45
N LYS A 318 5.59 -14.93 52.77
CA LYS A 318 5.61 -16.34 53.20
C LYS A 318 7.03 -16.91 53.23
N VAL A 319 7.85 -16.61 52.22
CA VAL A 319 9.26 -17.07 52.15
C VAL A 319 10.08 -16.41 53.26
N THR A 320 9.95 -15.09 53.44
CA THR A 320 10.64 -14.34 54.49
C THR A 320 10.27 -14.87 55.88
N LYS A 321 8.98 -15.18 56.11
CA LYS A 321 8.52 -15.76 57.38
C LYS A 321 9.08 -17.16 57.62
N LYS A 322 9.11 -18.03 56.60
CA LYS A 322 9.76 -19.35 56.70
C LYS A 322 11.26 -19.25 56.99
N PHE A 323 11.95 -18.27 56.42
CA PHE A 323 13.36 -18.02 56.72
C PHE A 323 13.57 -17.46 58.13
N ALA A 324 12.71 -16.55 58.60
CA ALA A 324 12.76 -16.05 59.98
C ALA A 324 12.52 -17.17 61.00
N GLU A 325 11.52 -18.03 60.78
CA GLU A 325 11.24 -19.22 61.60
C GLU A 325 12.42 -20.23 61.58
N ALA A 326 13.13 -20.37 60.46
CA ALA A 326 14.33 -21.18 60.35
C ALA A 326 15.52 -20.59 61.16
N VAL A 327 15.66 -19.26 61.17
CA VAL A 327 16.70 -18.59 61.96
C VAL A 327 16.42 -18.69 63.47
N GLU A 328 15.17 -18.49 63.90
CA GLU A 328 14.77 -18.63 65.31
C GLU A 328 14.91 -20.08 65.83
N SER A 329 14.75 -21.08 64.96
CA SER A 329 14.90 -22.50 65.29
C SER A 329 16.35 -23.01 65.32
N ARG A 330 17.35 -22.11 65.29
CA ARG A 330 18.79 -22.42 65.31
C ARG A 330 19.26 -23.32 64.16
N VAL A 331 18.65 -23.17 62.97
CA VAL A 331 19.17 -23.77 61.75
C VAL A 331 20.54 -23.15 61.45
N PRO A 332 21.58 -23.95 61.15
CA PRO A 332 22.91 -23.42 60.94
C PRO A 332 22.99 -22.56 59.66
N VAL A 333 23.79 -21.49 59.73
CA VAL A 333 23.85 -20.39 58.74
C VAL A 333 24.23 -20.88 57.34
N ASP A 334 25.05 -21.92 57.27
CA ASP A 334 25.45 -22.61 56.05
C ASP A 334 24.26 -23.18 55.26
N LEU A 335 23.22 -23.66 55.93
CA LEU A 335 22.00 -24.14 55.28
C LEU A 335 21.18 -22.98 54.70
N ILE A 336 21.16 -21.82 55.37
CA ILE A 336 20.48 -20.60 54.90
C ILE A 336 21.18 -20.03 53.67
N GLU A 337 22.51 -19.95 53.70
CA GLU A 337 23.34 -19.54 52.55
C GLU A 337 23.12 -20.48 51.35
N THR A 338 23.07 -21.79 51.59
CA THR A 338 22.84 -22.79 50.52
C THR A 338 21.47 -22.64 49.86
N GLN A 339 20.44 -22.22 50.60
CA GLN A 339 19.11 -21.98 50.02
C GLN A 339 19.04 -20.63 49.28
N LEU A 340 19.72 -19.59 49.77
CA LEU A 340 19.81 -18.31 49.08
C LEU A 340 20.55 -18.42 47.74
N LEU A 341 21.59 -19.27 47.66
CA LEU A 341 22.35 -19.55 46.44
C LEU A 341 21.54 -20.28 45.35
N ARG A 342 20.37 -20.83 45.68
CA ARG A 342 19.46 -21.47 44.70
C ARG A 342 18.50 -20.46 44.05
N LEU A 343 18.44 -19.23 44.56
CA LEU A 343 17.62 -18.16 44.02
C LEU A 343 18.45 -17.29 43.09
N ASP A 344 17.78 -16.55 42.20
CA ASP A 344 18.49 -15.58 41.38
C ASP A 344 19.12 -14.46 42.26
N PRO A 345 20.21 -13.82 41.81
CA PRO A 345 20.96 -12.87 42.64
C PRO A 345 20.13 -11.68 43.15
N SER A 346 19.12 -11.25 42.40
CA SER A 346 18.30 -10.09 42.77
C SER A 346 17.32 -10.44 43.89
N THR A 347 16.67 -11.60 43.80
CA THR A 347 15.76 -12.14 44.82
C THR A 347 16.52 -12.51 46.10
N ALA A 348 17.69 -13.15 45.97
CA ALA A 348 18.54 -13.51 47.11
C ALA A 348 18.99 -12.27 47.90
N SER A 349 19.37 -11.19 47.20
CA SER A 349 19.79 -9.93 47.82
C SER A 349 18.64 -9.24 48.59
N ALA A 350 17.44 -9.22 48.01
CA ALA A 350 16.26 -8.63 48.66
C ALA A 350 15.85 -9.40 49.93
N ILE A 351 15.84 -10.73 49.88
CA ILE A 351 15.53 -11.58 51.03
C ILE A 351 16.60 -11.42 52.13
N PHE A 352 17.88 -11.39 51.76
CA PHE A 352 18.98 -11.18 52.71
C PHE A 352 18.91 -9.81 53.40
N GLY A 353 18.57 -8.75 52.65
CA GLY A 353 18.37 -7.41 53.21
C GLY A 353 17.23 -7.37 54.23
N ASN A 354 16.09 -8.01 53.94
CA ASN A 354 14.96 -8.09 54.87
C ASN A 354 15.27 -8.94 56.11
N LEU A 355 15.99 -10.07 55.96
CA LEU A 355 16.47 -10.89 57.07
C LEU A 355 17.41 -10.11 57.98
N SER A 356 18.34 -9.33 57.42
CA SER A 356 19.27 -8.50 58.17
C SER A 356 18.54 -7.44 58.99
N LEU A 357 17.47 -6.85 58.44
CA LEU A 357 16.61 -5.89 59.14
C LEU A 357 15.79 -6.53 60.28
N LEU A 358 15.35 -7.78 60.11
CA LEU A 358 14.63 -8.52 61.14
C LEU A 358 15.58 -8.90 62.30
N LEU A 359 16.77 -9.41 61.99
CA LEU A 359 17.78 -9.76 62.99
C LEU A 359 18.34 -8.55 63.74
N ALA A 360 18.40 -7.39 63.09
CA ALA A 360 18.79 -6.15 63.75
C ALA A 360 17.76 -5.63 64.78
N LYS A 361 16.50 -6.09 64.71
CA LYS A 361 15.43 -5.68 65.63
C LYS A 361 15.31 -6.56 66.88
N ASP A 362 15.82 -7.78 66.86
CA ASP A 362 15.89 -8.66 68.03
C ASP A 362 17.23 -9.42 68.03
N PRO A 363 18.32 -8.79 68.54
CA PRO A 363 19.61 -9.44 68.66
C PRO A 363 19.54 -10.46 69.80
N ALA A 364 19.39 -11.74 69.45
CA ALA A 364 19.47 -12.85 70.38
C ALA A 364 20.78 -12.87 71.19
#